data_AF-A0AAV5F481-F1
#
_entry.id   AF-A0AAV5F481-F1
#
_cell.length_a   1.000
_cell.length_b   1.000
_cell.length_c   1.000
_cell.angle_alpha   90.00
_cell.angle_beta   90.00
_cell.angle_gamma   90.00
#
_symmetry.space_group_name_H-M   'P 1'
#
loop_
_entity.id
_entity.type
_entity.pdbx_description
1 polymer ?
#
loop_
_entity_poly.entity_id
_entity_poly.type
_entity_poly.pdbx_seq_one_letter_code
_entity_poly.pdbx_strand_id
1 'polypeptide(L)'
;MRIQLKLLATCQMIEDAEEKGLISPGVTTLVEPTSGNMGISLAYIAMLRGYRFIAVMPAEYSLDKQILLRYLGTELVLTGPEIWNNMAGKIDIFVSGSGTGGTVSGVGKYLKMKNPAVKVICVEPAESPVISGGKPSRHKIQGVGPGFVPKNLDTSLIDEIVTVTAEDAMNNAQRLAREEGLLVGISSGANLSACLKVASREESKGRMIVTMFPSGGERYMNSDLFAAKPRIMEGEKVGRRGIPSLLMSSSSSSKSGDGQDEHIASDVTQLIGWTPLIELKRITCKDGIDARVIGKIEAYQPLCSVKDRCALGMIEDAEERGLISPGVTTLVEPTGGNTGLGLVLIAIHKGYRFVAVMPGQYSLDKQMLLTYMGAELFLTGPEIWRDTAGKVDIFVASSGTGGGPPGKHKIEGVGPGFLPEVFDISVIDEVVTVTTEEAMVNARRLAKEEGLLLGISSGANLAASFKVALRKENKGKMIVTIFPSGGERYMNSDLFATWRCYRIYLQEIRPMSA
;
A
#
# COMPACT_ATOMS: atom_id res chain seq x y z
N MET A 1 6.47 35.99 17.08
CA MET A 1 6.31 36.14 15.62
C MET A 1 5.97 34.84 14.86
N ARG A 2 6.83 33.80 14.77
CA ARG A 2 6.54 32.62 13.91
C ARG A 2 5.32 31.77 14.32
N ILE A 3 5.04 31.63 15.61
CA ILE A 3 3.83 30.96 16.12
C ILE A 3 2.57 31.79 15.81
N GLN A 4 2.63 33.12 15.93
CA GLN A 4 1.50 34.02 15.67
C GLN A 4 1.03 33.96 14.21
N LEU A 5 1.95 33.89 13.25
CA LEU A 5 1.61 33.73 11.82
C LEU A 5 0.89 32.40 11.52
N LYS A 6 1.31 31.30 12.16
CA LYS A 6 0.65 30.00 12.00
C LYS A 6 -0.68 29.93 12.74
N LEU A 7 -0.79 30.60 13.88
CA LEU A 7 -2.05 30.75 14.61
C LEU A 7 -3.08 31.53 13.79
N LEU A 8 -2.69 32.65 13.17
CA LEU A 8 -3.55 33.41 12.25
C LEU A 8 -4.04 32.57 11.07
N ALA A 9 -3.13 31.85 10.40
CA ALA A 9 -3.50 30.97 9.30
C ALA A 9 -4.42 29.82 9.77
N THR A 10 -4.20 29.29 10.98
CA THR A 10 -5.05 28.25 11.57
C THR A 10 -6.43 28.80 11.89
N CYS A 11 -6.53 29.98 12.54
CA CYS A 11 -7.80 30.63 12.80
C CYS A 11 -8.58 30.86 11.52
N GLN A 12 -7.95 31.45 10.50
CA GLN A 12 -8.61 31.75 9.24
C GLN A 12 -9.07 30.49 8.50
N MET A 13 -8.27 29.42 8.53
CA MET A 13 -8.65 28.13 7.95
C MET A 13 -9.83 27.49 8.69
N ILE A 14 -9.83 27.54 10.02
CA ILE A 14 -10.91 26.99 10.84
C ILE A 14 -12.17 27.83 10.71
N GLU A 15 -12.07 29.15 10.71
CA GLU A 15 -13.19 30.08 10.53
C GLU A 15 -13.81 29.96 9.13
N ASP A 16 -13.02 29.93 8.07
CA ASP A 16 -13.51 29.72 6.70
C ASP A 16 -14.21 28.35 6.56
N ALA A 17 -13.68 27.31 7.22
CA ALA A 17 -14.31 26.00 7.23
C ALA A 17 -15.59 25.96 8.08
N GLU A 18 -15.67 26.69 9.19
CA GLU A 18 -16.87 26.85 10.01
C GLU A 18 -17.95 27.66 9.27
N GLU A 19 -17.59 28.78 8.62
CA GLU A 19 -18.49 29.63 7.83
C GLU A 19 -19.08 28.87 6.65
N LYS A 20 -18.28 28.01 6.00
CA LYS A 20 -18.75 27.11 4.94
C LYS A 20 -19.52 25.90 5.45
N GLY A 21 -19.68 25.76 6.78
CA GLY A 21 -20.36 24.64 7.41
C GLY A 21 -19.66 23.29 7.21
N LEU A 22 -18.34 23.30 6.92
CA LEU A 22 -17.55 22.09 6.65
C LEU A 22 -17.08 21.40 7.93
N ILE A 23 -16.90 22.15 9.01
CA ILE A 23 -16.51 21.64 10.33
C ILE A 23 -17.38 22.27 11.42
N SER A 24 -17.51 21.58 12.55
CA SER A 24 -18.22 22.10 13.72
C SER A 24 -17.64 21.53 15.02
N PRO A 25 -17.55 22.35 16.08
CA PRO A 25 -17.16 21.93 17.42
C PRO A 25 -17.96 20.73 17.94
N GLY A 26 -17.33 19.86 18.74
CA GLY A 26 -17.97 18.69 19.36
C GLY A 26 -18.38 17.56 18.40
N VAL A 27 -18.44 17.83 17.09
CA VAL A 27 -18.76 16.85 16.03
C VAL A 27 -17.49 16.46 15.26
N THR A 28 -16.64 17.44 14.96
CA THR A 28 -15.47 17.24 14.10
C THR A 28 -14.22 16.94 14.92
N THR A 29 -13.45 15.94 14.50
CA THR A 29 -12.08 15.70 15.00
C THR A 29 -11.10 16.22 13.96
N LEU A 30 -10.25 17.15 14.35
CA LEU A 30 -9.15 17.64 13.53
C LEU A 30 -8.03 16.59 13.57
N VAL A 31 -7.45 16.26 12.42
CA VAL A 31 -6.32 15.32 12.31
C VAL A 31 -5.26 15.94 11.44
N GLU A 32 -4.03 16.05 11.94
CA GLU A 32 -2.93 16.62 11.18
C GLU A 32 -1.60 15.90 11.49
N PRO A 33 -0.80 15.55 10.45
CA PRO A 33 0.51 14.97 10.63
C PRO A 33 1.57 16.05 10.93
N THR A 34 1.62 16.54 12.17
CA THR A 34 2.53 17.65 12.55
C THR A 34 3.91 17.17 12.96
N SER A 35 4.89 17.96 12.54
CA SER A 35 6.20 18.08 13.18
C SER A 35 6.55 19.58 13.36
N GLY A 36 5.64 20.40 13.91
CA GLY A 36 5.89 21.83 14.02
C GLY A 36 4.81 22.68 14.69
N ASN A 37 4.99 24.01 14.62
CA ASN A 37 4.13 24.99 15.29
C ASN A 37 2.69 25.00 14.78
N MET A 38 2.42 24.46 13.58
CA MET A 38 1.06 24.37 13.04
C MET A 38 0.20 23.41 13.87
N GLY A 39 0.74 22.24 14.25
CA GLY A 39 0.02 21.31 15.14
C GLY A 39 -0.23 21.88 16.53
N ILE A 40 0.67 22.73 17.06
CA ILE A 40 0.44 23.42 18.34
C ILE A 40 -0.67 24.47 18.20
N SER A 41 -0.69 25.23 17.10
CA SER A 41 -1.76 26.18 16.82
C SER A 41 -3.11 25.48 16.63
N LEU A 42 -3.14 24.35 15.91
CA LEU A 42 -4.33 23.51 15.73
C LEU A 42 -4.82 22.93 17.05
N ALA A 43 -3.93 22.40 17.89
CA ALA A 43 -4.29 21.90 19.22
C ALA A 43 -4.90 23.00 20.11
N TYR A 44 -4.32 24.20 20.07
CA TYR A 44 -4.81 25.33 20.86
C TYR A 44 -6.20 25.80 20.40
N ILE A 45 -6.41 25.93 19.09
CA ILE A 45 -7.70 26.29 18.52
C ILE A 45 -8.72 25.17 18.70
N ALA A 46 -8.31 23.92 18.56
CA ALA A 46 -9.15 22.75 18.80
C ALA A 46 -9.67 22.75 20.24
N MET A 47 -8.78 22.93 21.21
CA MET A 47 -9.15 23.04 22.62
C MET A 47 -10.12 24.20 22.87
N LEU A 48 -9.79 25.42 22.39
CA LEU A 48 -10.62 26.61 22.63
C LEU A 48 -12.01 26.51 21.99
N ARG A 49 -12.08 25.96 20.78
CA ARG A 49 -13.32 25.83 20.03
C ARG A 49 -14.00 24.48 20.25
N GLY A 50 -13.52 23.63 21.15
CA GLY A 50 -14.18 22.36 21.48
C GLY A 50 -14.11 21.27 20.39
N TYR A 51 -13.09 21.30 19.53
CA TYR A 51 -12.77 20.20 18.63
C TYR A 51 -11.90 19.16 19.33
N ARG A 52 -12.11 17.89 18.99
CA ARG A 52 -11.13 16.84 19.30
C ARG A 52 -9.96 16.96 18.33
N PHE A 53 -8.73 16.73 18.76
CA PHE A 53 -7.55 16.81 17.89
C PHE A 53 -6.66 15.58 18.04
N ILE A 54 -6.25 15.02 16.90
CA ILE A 54 -5.27 13.93 16.82
C ILE A 54 -4.07 14.45 16.04
N ALA A 55 -2.90 14.39 16.67
CA ALA A 55 -1.64 14.73 16.02
C ALA A 55 -0.83 13.46 15.79
N VAL A 56 -0.53 13.17 14.52
CA VAL A 56 0.36 12.07 14.14
C VAL A 56 1.76 12.64 13.97
N MET A 57 2.71 12.24 14.82
CA MET A 57 4.04 12.84 14.80
C MET A 57 5.17 11.85 15.11
N PRO A 58 6.40 12.14 14.69
CA PRO A 58 7.55 11.37 15.14
C PRO A 58 7.82 11.60 16.64
N ALA A 59 8.35 10.60 17.34
CA ALA A 59 8.53 10.64 18.80
C ALA A 59 9.61 11.63 19.31
N GLU A 60 10.25 12.39 18.42
CA GLU A 60 11.36 13.28 18.78
C GLU A 60 10.95 14.62 19.36
N TYR A 61 9.72 15.08 19.11
CA TYR A 61 9.25 16.38 19.58
C TYR A 61 9.59 16.61 21.05
N SER A 62 10.06 17.83 21.39
CA SER A 62 10.48 18.11 22.77
C SER A 62 9.42 17.62 23.74
N LEU A 63 9.85 17.02 24.85
CA LEU A 63 8.93 16.49 25.85
C LEU A 63 7.91 17.55 26.24
N ASP A 64 8.34 18.80 26.35
CA ASP A 64 7.47 19.97 26.57
C ASP A 64 6.39 20.16 25.50
N LYS A 65 6.67 19.89 24.22
CA LYS A 65 5.67 19.98 23.14
C LYS A 65 4.71 18.80 23.16
N GLN A 66 5.21 17.59 23.46
CA GLN A 66 4.33 16.43 23.62
C GLN A 66 3.43 16.59 24.85
N ILE A 67 3.99 17.09 25.96
CA ILE A 67 3.27 17.46 27.16
C ILE A 67 2.27 18.57 26.84
N LEU A 68 2.67 19.63 26.14
CA LEU A 68 1.79 20.73 25.75
C LEU A 68 0.64 20.22 24.88
N LEU A 69 0.89 19.40 23.87
CA LEU A 69 -0.17 18.86 23.01
C LEU A 69 -1.13 17.95 23.80
N ARG A 70 -0.60 17.06 24.64
CA ARG A 70 -1.43 16.25 25.55
C ARG A 70 -2.22 17.11 26.54
N TYR A 71 -1.62 18.16 27.07
CA TYR A 71 -2.25 19.13 27.96
C TYR A 71 -3.40 19.88 27.26
N LEU A 72 -3.22 20.19 25.97
CA LEU A 72 -4.26 20.74 25.09
C LEU A 72 -5.30 19.69 24.64
N GLY A 73 -5.28 18.47 25.21
CA GLY A 73 -6.26 17.42 24.92
C GLY A 73 -6.02 16.66 23.62
N THR A 74 -4.81 16.74 23.05
CA THR A 74 -4.45 16.09 21.78
C THR A 74 -4.04 14.64 21.96
N GLU A 75 -4.57 13.74 21.14
CA GLU A 75 -4.14 12.34 21.06
C GLU A 75 -2.91 12.21 20.14
N LEU A 76 -1.91 11.39 20.54
CA LEU A 76 -0.64 11.23 19.83
C LEU A 76 -0.44 9.79 19.34
N VAL A 77 -0.12 9.62 18.06
CA VAL A 77 0.27 8.34 17.44
C VAL A 77 1.73 8.42 16.98
N LEU A 78 2.59 7.47 17.40
CA LEU A 78 4.05 7.52 17.23
C LEU A 78 4.61 6.19 16.67
N THR A 79 5.48 6.25 15.64
CA THR A 79 6.08 5.08 14.97
C THR A 79 7.19 4.37 15.76
N GLY A 80 7.98 5.10 16.56
CA GLY A 80 9.07 4.52 17.37
C GLY A 80 8.60 3.44 18.37
N PRO A 81 7.55 3.70 19.18
CA PRO A 81 6.94 2.69 20.04
C PRO A 81 6.43 1.46 19.30
N GLU A 82 5.81 1.64 18.12
CA GLU A 82 5.31 0.54 17.30
C GLU A 82 6.44 -0.39 16.88
N ILE A 83 7.53 0.15 16.32
CA ILE A 83 8.73 -0.63 15.97
C ILE A 83 9.27 -1.36 17.19
N TRP A 84 9.47 -0.68 18.32
CA TRP A 84 10.01 -1.31 19.53
C TRP A 84 9.15 -2.49 20.00
N ASN A 85 7.82 -2.33 20.00
CA ASN A 85 6.90 -3.37 20.45
C ASN A 85 6.86 -4.55 19.49
N ASN A 86 6.78 -4.32 18.17
CA ASN A 86 6.76 -5.39 17.16
C ASN A 86 8.05 -6.24 17.19
N MET A 87 9.17 -5.60 17.52
CA MET A 87 10.48 -6.24 17.62
C MET A 87 10.75 -6.84 19.02
N ALA A 88 9.77 -6.82 19.95
CA ALA A 88 9.95 -7.26 21.33
C ALA A 88 11.20 -6.63 22.02
N GLY A 89 11.50 -5.37 21.67
CA GLY A 89 12.68 -4.64 22.15
C GLY A 89 14.03 -5.07 21.56
N LYS A 90 14.06 -5.99 20.61
CA LYS A 90 15.27 -6.47 19.93
C LYS A 90 15.50 -5.68 18.66
N ILE A 91 16.38 -4.70 18.69
CA ILE A 91 16.79 -3.93 17.53
C ILE A 91 18.20 -3.40 17.79
N ASP A 92 19.10 -3.57 16.84
CA ASP A 92 20.49 -3.11 16.96
C ASP A 92 20.76 -1.87 16.13
N ILE A 93 20.17 -1.81 14.92
CA ILE A 93 20.41 -0.74 13.96
C ILE A 93 19.08 -0.34 13.31
N PHE A 94 18.79 0.97 13.30
CA PHE A 94 17.70 1.55 12.55
C PHE A 94 18.24 2.37 11.38
N VAL A 95 17.80 2.07 10.16
CA VAL A 95 18.22 2.74 8.93
C VAL A 95 17.03 3.45 8.29
N SER A 96 17.13 4.76 8.03
CA SER A 96 16.10 5.50 7.31
C SER A 96 16.67 6.69 6.55
N GLY A 97 16.15 6.91 5.35
CA GLY A 97 16.37 8.13 4.60
C GLY A 97 15.79 9.36 5.26
N SER A 98 16.46 10.50 5.08
CA SER A 98 16.02 11.79 5.61
C SER A 98 15.32 12.62 4.54
N GLY A 99 13.98 12.66 4.59
CA GLY A 99 13.15 13.64 3.90
C GLY A 99 13.08 14.94 4.69
N THR A 100 12.04 15.10 5.50
CA THR A 100 11.92 16.22 6.45
C THR A 100 12.75 16.01 7.73
N GLY A 101 13.37 14.84 7.91
CA GLY A 101 14.12 14.46 9.11
C GLY A 101 13.27 13.86 10.23
N GLY A 102 11.95 14.11 10.23
CA GLY A 102 11.08 13.73 11.33
C GLY A 102 11.11 12.23 11.67
N THR A 103 11.03 11.34 10.69
CA THR A 103 11.01 9.90 10.94
C THR A 103 12.32 9.40 11.55
N VAL A 104 13.47 9.69 10.92
CA VAL A 104 14.77 9.15 11.36
C VAL A 104 15.09 9.59 12.77
N SER A 105 14.85 10.85 13.07
CA SER A 105 15.15 11.42 14.36
C SER A 105 14.08 11.06 15.41
N GLY A 106 12.80 11.00 15.01
CA GLY A 106 11.69 10.50 15.83
C GLY A 106 11.84 9.07 16.32
N VAL A 107 12.05 8.14 15.38
CA VAL A 107 12.28 6.73 15.71
C VAL A 107 13.61 6.59 16.46
N GLY A 108 14.67 7.24 15.98
CA GLY A 108 16.00 7.19 16.58
C GLY A 108 16.02 7.61 18.05
N LYS A 109 15.35 8.71 18.40
CA LYS A 109 15.24 9.17 19.80
C LYS A 109 14.53 8.16 20.68
N TYR A 110 13.39 7.63 20.24
CA TYR A 110 12.63 6.67 21.04
C TYR A 110 13.43 5.39 21.26
N LEU A 111 14.06 4.87 20.20
CA LEU A 111 14.89 3.68 20.28
C LEU A 111 16.09 3.89 21.20
N LYS A 112 16.83 5.01 21.08
CA LYS A 112 17.96 5.33 21.97
C LYS A 112 17.52 5.59 23.41
N MET A 113 16.31 6.10 23.64
CA MET A 113 15.73 6.24 24.98
C MET A 113 15.46 4.86 25.62
N LYS A 114 15.05 3.87 24.83
CA LYS A 114 14.81 2.49 25.30
C LYS A 114 16.10 1.70 25.45
N ASN A 115 17.00 1.84 24.49
CA ASN A 115 18.32 1.22 24.48
C ASN A 115 19.33 2.17 23.80
N PRO A 116 20.19 2.86 24.57
CA PRO A 116 21.19 3.78 24.03
C PRO A 116 22.20 3.14 23.07
N ALA A 117 22.34 1.81 23.10
CA ALA A 117 23.23 1.06 22.21
C ALA A 117 22.70 0.95 20.77
N VAL A 118 21.41 1.23 20.52
CA VAL A 118 20.85 1.22 19.17
C VAL A 118 21.55 2.26 18.31
N LYS A 119 22.04 1.81 17.15
CA LYS A 119 22.59 2.70 16.12
C LYS A 119 21.50 3.23 15.21
N VAL A 120 21.55 4.53 14.90
CA VAL A 120 20.66 5.21 13.97
C VAL A 120 21.48 5.67 12.79
N ILE A 121 21.16 5.15 11.61
CA ILE A 121 21.87 5.43 10.36
C ILE A 121 20.94 6.20 9.43
N CYS A 122 21.40 7.38 9.02
CA CYS A 122 20.68 8.23 8.09
C CYS A 122 21.09 7.92 6.64
N VAL A 123 20.12 7.81 5.74
CA VAL A 123 20.38 7.63 4.30
C VAL A 123 20.18 8.95 3.57
N GLU A 124 21.14 9.30 2.70
CA GLU A 124 21.01 10.47 1.83
C GLU A 124 21.47 10.21 0.39
N PRO A 125 21.02 11.02 -0.58
CA PRO A 125 21.45 10.90 -1.97
C PRO A 125 22.93 11.21 -2.13
N ALA A 126 23.69 10.33 -2.77
CA ALA A 126 25.10 10.54 -3.07
C ALA A 126 25.33 11.74 -3.99
N GLU A 127 24.38 12.05 -4.86
CA GLU A 127 24.44 13.21 -5.76
C GLU A 127 24.19 14.54 -5.04
N SER A 128 23.52 14.51 -3.88
CA SER A 128 23.21 15.69 -3.07
C SER A 128 23.41 15.44 -1.56
N PRO A 129 24.65 15.15 -1.10
CA PRO A 129 24.91 14.66 0.25
C PRO A 129 25.09 15.83 1.24
N VAL A 130 24.01 16.55 1.50
CA VAL A 130 24.04 17.80 2.27
C VAL A 130 24.22 17.53 3.77
N ILE A 131 23.73 16.40 4.29
CA ILE A 131 23.82 16.06 5.71
C ILE A 131 25.27 15.68 6.06
N SER A 132 25.99 15.00 5.16
CA SER A 132 27.41 14.68 5.33
C SER A 132 28.36 15.82 4.91
N GLY A 133 27.86 17.04 4.68
CA GLY A 133 28.68 18.23 4.40
C GLY A 133 29.05 18.48 2.93
N GLY A 134 28.43 17.76 1.99
CA GLY A 134 28.57 18.00 0.55
C GLY A 134 27.70 19.15 0.02
N LYS A 135 27.69 19.30 -1.30
CA LYS A 135 26.91 20.36 -1.98
C LYS A 135 25.52 19.84 -2.38
N PRO A 136 24.47 20.67 -2.27
CA PRO A 136 23.16 20.32 -2.79
C PRO A 136 23.19 20.19 -4.32
N SER A 137 22.48 19.21 -4.84
CA SER A 137 22.32 18.97 -6.28
C SER A 137 20.98 18.32 -6.60
N ARG A 138 20.66 18.18 -7.89
CA ARG A 138 19.49 17.42 -8.33
C ARG A 138 19.78 15.91 -8.23
N HIS A 139 18.80 15.15 -7.76
CA HIS A 139 18.82 13.70 -7.70
C HIS A 139 17.43 13.13 -7.99
N LYS A 140 17.33 11.82 -8.26
CA LYS A 140 16.07 11.15 -8.63
C LYS A 140 15.40 10.37 -7.49
N ILE A 141 16.01 10.31 -6.30
CA ILE A 141 15.44 9.62 -5.13
C ILE A 141 14.34 10.49 -4.49
N GLN A 142 13.08 10.23 -4.84
CA GLN A 142 11.96 11.02 -4.32
C GLN A 142 11.72 10.80 -2.82
N GLY A 143 11.44 11.87 -2.08
CA GLY A 143 11.08 11.82 -0.65
C GLY A 143 12.25 11.90 0.33
N VAL A 144 13.50 12.00 -0.14
CA VAL A 144 14.71 12.16 0.68
C VAL A 144 15.59 13.29 0.13
N GLY A 145 16.48 13.84 0.95
CA GLY A 145 17.52 14.78 0.52
C GLY A 145 17.00 16.11 -0.05
N PRO A 146 16.32 16.97 0.72
CA PRO A 146 15.68 18.18 0.19
C PRO A 146 16.65 19.31 -0.25
N GLY A 147 17.96 19.04 -0.35
CA GLY A 147 18.98 20.02 -0.72
C GLY A 147 19.41 20.96 0.42
N PHE A 148 19.00 20.69 1.66
CA PHE A 148 19.41 21.38 2.88
C PHE A 148 19.23 20.45 4.09
N VAL A 149 19.87 20.75 5.23
CA VAL A 149 19.64 20.03 6.50
C VAL A 149 18.31 20.51 7.10
N PRO A 150 17.27 19.66 7.18
CA PRO A 150 15.99 20.08 7.74
C PRO A 150 16.10 20.43 9.22
N LYS A 151 15.36 21.44 9.69
CA LYS A 151 15.34 21.80 11.12
C LYS A 151 14.74 20.72 12.03
N ASN A 152 13.99 19.80 11.45
CA ASN A 152 13.36 18.68 12.14
C ASN A 152 14.24 17.42 12.14
N LEU A 153 15.46 17.50 11.59
CA LEU A 153 16.47 16.45 11.68
C LEU A 153 17.39 16.77 12.86
N ASP A 154 17.35 15.98 13.93
CA ASP A 154 18.37 16.02 14.97
C ASP A 154 19.57 15.16 14.54
N THR A 155 20.64 15.84 14.14
CA THR A 155 21.87 15.17 13.68
C THR A 155 22.67 14.57 14.83
N SER A 156 22.41 14.95 16.09
CA SER A 156 23.12 14.38 17.25
C SER A 156 22.72 12.94 17.55
N LEU A 157 21.56 12.51 17.04
CA LEU A 157 21.08 11.13 17.16
C LEU A 157 21.65 10.21 16.08
N ILE A 158 22.25 10.76 15.02
CA ILE A 158 22.74 10.00 13.87
C ILE A 158 24.15 9.49 14.16
N ASP A 159 24.31 8.17 14.26
CA ASP A 159 25.62 7.55 14.47
C ASP A 159 26.41 7.44 13.16
N GLU A 160 25.72 7.38 12.02
CA GLU A 160 26.34 7.25 10.70
C GLU A 160 25.43 7.80 9.60
N ILE A 161 26.03 8.33 8.53
CA ILE A 161 25.33 8.71 7.30
C ILE A 161 25.84 7.82 6.16
N VAL A 162 24.92 7.17 5.45
CA VAL A 162 25.22 6.34 4.28
C VAL A 162 24.68 7.04 3.03
N THR A 163 25.55 7.28 2.06
CA THR A 163 25.17 7.83 0.77
C THR A 163 24.75 6.73 -0.21
N VAL A 164 23.70 7.01 -0.97
CA VAL A 164 23.13 6.07 -1.95
C VAL A 164 22.88 6.80 -3.26
N THR A 165 23.32 6.22 -4.37
CA THR A 165 23.07 6.78 -5.70
C THR A 165 21.62 6.52 -6.11
N ALA A 166 21.07 7.35 -6.99
CA ALA A 166 19.74 7.11 -7.53
C ALA A 166 19.65 5.76 -8.27
N GLU A 167 20.73 5.34 -8.93
CA GLU A 167 20.82 4.03 -9.60
C GLU A 167 20.74 2.88 -8.59
N ASP A 168 21.52 2.92 -7.50
CA ASP A 168 21.46 1.92 -6.43
C ASP A 168 20.06 1.85 -5.81
N ALA A 169 19.43 3.00 -5.59
CA ALA A 169 18.09 3.08 -5.03
C ALA A 169 17.04 2.45 -5.96
N MET A 170 17.06 2.76 -7.25
CA MET A 170 16.14 2.15 -8.23
C MET A 170 16.38 0.66 -8.39
N ASN A 171 17.65 0.24 -8.48
CA ASN A 171 18.01 -1.18 -8.59
C ASN A 171 17.52 -1.96 -7.36
N ASN A 172 17.71 -1.44 -6.14
CA ASN A 172 17.25 -2.14 -4.94
C ASN A 172 15.71 -2.10 -4.76
N ALA A 173 15.02 -1.06 -5.24
CA ALA A 173 13.55 -1.07 -5.31
C ALA A 173 13.03 -2.13 -6.30
N GLN A 174 13.73 -2.34 -7.42
CA GLN A 174 13.46 -3.42 -8.37
C GLN A 174 13.72 -4.80 -7.76
N ARG A 175 14.82 -4.95 -7.02
CA ARG A 175 15.13 -6.19 -6.28
C ARG A 175 14.08 -6.49 -5.22
N LEU A 176 13.61 -5.50 -4.44
CA LEU A 176 12.52 -5.70 -3.48
C LEU A 176 11.26 -6.29 -4.14
N ALA A 177 10.91 -5.84 -5.34
CA ALA A 177 9.76 -6.38 -6.04
C ALA A 177 10.01 -7.76 -6.66
N ARG A 178 11.21 -8.00 -7.22
CA ARG A 178 11.56 -9.22 -7.96
C ARG A 178 12.09 -10.37 -7.11
N GLU A 179 12.63 -10.07 -5.93
CA GLU A 179 13.25 -11.06 -5.04
C GLU A 179 12.38 -11.28 -3.79
N GLU A 180 11.70 -10.22 -3.31
CA GLU A 180 10.93 -10.25 -2.06
C GLU A 180 9.42 -9.98 -2.27
N GLY A 181 8.98 -9.73 -3.50
CA GLY A 181 7.57 -9.44 -3.83
C GLY A 181 7.04 -8.12 -3.26
N LEU A 182 7.91 -7.25 -2.75
CA LEU A 182 7.57 -5.96 -2.14
C LEU A 182 7.58 -4.85 -3.19
N LEU A 183 6.40 -4.47 -3.69
CA LEU A 183 6.24 -3.37 -4.61
C LEU A 183 6.34 -2.02 -3.88
N VAL A 184 7.53 -1.40 -3.88
CA VAL A 184 7.82 -0.18 -3.10
C VAL A 184 8.46 0.93 -3.93
N GLY A 185 8.47 2.16 -3.38
CA GLY A 185 9.07 3.34 -4.02
C GLY A 185 10.60 3.43 -3.99
N ILE A 186 11.15 4.42 -4.71
CA ILE A 186 12.61 4.62 -4.89
C ILE A 186 13.33 4.87 -3.54
N SER A 187 12.72 5.59 -2.60
CA SER A 187 13.29 5.83 -1.26
C SER A 187 13.39 4.56 -0.42
N SER A 188 12.47 3.61 -0.59
CA SER A 188 12.54 2.28 0.02
C SER A 188 13.75 1.50 -0.52
N GLY A 189 14.01 1.59 -1.83
CA GLY A 189 15.21 1.02 -2.42
C GLY A 189 16.50 1.69 -1.94
N ALA A 190 16.49 3.00 -1.66
CA ALA A 190 17.63 3.68 -1.05
C ALA A 190 17.91 3.16 0.37
N ASN A 191 16.85 2.98 1.16
CA ASN A 191 16.92 2.40 2.49
C ASN A 191 17.48 0.96 2.45
N LEU A 192 17.00 0.11 1.54
CA LEU A 192 17.55 -1.23 1.37
C LEU A 192 19.03 -1.20 0.95
N SER A 193 19.40 -0.33 0.01
CA SER A 193 20.79 -0.19 -0.42
C SER A 193 21.72 0.14 0.76
N ALA A 194 21.31 1.07 1.63
CA ALA A 194 22.06 1.38 2.84
C ALA A 194 22.09 0.20 3.82
N CYS A 195 20.96 -0.49 4.03
CA CYS A 195 20.91 -1.68 4.88
C CYS A 195 21.87 -2.77 4.41
N LEU A 196 21.91 -3.06 3.11
CA LEU A 196 22.82 -4.06 2.55
C LEU A 196 24.30 -3.66 2.73
N LYS A 197 24.64 -2.37 2.52
CA LYS A 197 25.99 -1.84 2.77
C LYS A 197 26.40 -1.92 4.25
N VAL A 198 25.44 -1.79 5.17
CA VAL A 198 25.68 -1.90 6.62
C VAL A 198 25.75 -3.36 7.05
N ALA A 199 24.86 -4.21 6.54
CA ALA A 199 24.78 -5.64 6.84
C ALA A 199 26.01 -6.42 6.36
N SER A 200 26.65 -5.99 5.25
CA SER A 200 27.83 -6.65 4.70
C SER A 200 29.12 -6.45 5.52
N ARG A 201 29.06 -5.68 6.61
CA ARG A 201 30.23 -5.38 7.45
C ARG A 201 30.35 -6.43 8.56
N GLU A 202 31.58 -6.77 8.94
CA GLU A 202 31.81 -7.84 9.92
C GLU A 202 31.23 -7.47 11.30
N GLU A 203 31.25 -6.19 11.68
CA GLU A 203 30.65 -5.71 12.94
C GLU A 203 29.11 -5.77 12.97
N SER A 204 28.46 -5.97 11.81
CA SER A 204 27.01 -6.09 11.70
C SER A 204 26.53 -7.55 11.70
N LYS A 205 27.46 -8.51 11.75
CA LYS A 205 27.12 -9.94 11.72
C LYS A 205 26.25 -10.32 12.92
N GLY A 206 25.09 -10.91 12.64
CA GLY A 206 24.10 -11.30 13.65
C GLY A 206 23.32 -10.14 14.26
N ARG A 207 23.53 -8.89 13.80
CA ARG A 207 22.75 -7.73 14.25
C ARG A 207 21.44 -7.61 13.51
N MET A 208 20.42 -7.15 14.22
CA MET A 208 19.10 -6.87 13.71
C MET A 208 19.03 -5.44 13.16
N ILE A 209 18.90 -5.34 11.84
CA ILE A 209 18.75 -4.06 11.12
C ILE A 209 17.29 -3.89 10.72
N VAL A 210 16.67 -2.81 11.19
CA VAL A 210 15.28 -2.45 10.84
C VAL A 210 15.29 -1.22 9.96
N THR A 211 14.46 -1.23 8.91
CA THR A 211 14.24 -0.08 8.03
C THR A 211 12.76 0.08 7.71
N MET A 212 12.41 1.17 7.05
CA MET A 212 11.04 1.52 6.70
C MET A 212 10.89 1.68 5.18
N PHE A 213 9.78 1.19 4.65
CA PHE A 213 9.39 1.40 3.25
C PHE A 213 8.22 2.40 3.20
N PRO A 214 8.45 3.69 2.88
CA PRO A 214 7.47 4.73 3.14
C PRO A 214 6.25 4.72 2.22
N SER A 215 6.36 4.08 1.05
CA SER A 215 5.32 4.10 0.02
C SER A 215 5.40 2.88 -0.91
N GLY A 216 4.23 2.50 -1.43
CA GLY A 216 4.09 1.48 -2.46
C GLY A 216 4.55 1.95 -3.84
N GLY A 217 5.05 1.00 -4.63
CA GLY A 217 5.64 1.23 -5.95
C GLY A 217 4.62 1.67 -7.01
N GLU A 218 3.34 1.35 -6.84
CA GLU A 218 2.23 1.72 -7.73
C GLU A 218 2.11 3.23 -7.94
N ARG A 219 2.58 4.04 -6.99
CA ARG A 219 2.58 5.51 -7.09
C ARG A 219 3.61 6.05 -8.08
N TYR A 220 4.55 5.22 -8.51
CA TYR A 220 5.70 5.61 -9.32
C TYR A 220 5.66 5.03 -10.73
N MET A 221 4.53 4.47 -11.17
CA MET A 221 4.37 3.83 -12.50
C MET A 221 4.80 4.73 -13.66
N ASN A 222 4.66 6.07 -13.52
CA ASN A 222 5.09 7.05 -14.52
C ASN A 222 6.53 7.57 -14.33
N SER A 223 7.39 6.84 -13.62
CA SER A 223 8.77 7.24 -13.32
C SER A 223 9.81 6.26 -13.87
N ASP A 224 11.07 6.67 -13.85
CA ASP A 224 12.22 5.84 -14.24
C ASP A 224 12.33 4.51 -13.48
N LEU A 225 11.64 4.37 -12.34
CA LEU A 225 11.57 3.11 -11.60
C LEU A 225 11.04 1.96 -12.49
N PHE A 226 10.06 2.26 -13.35
CA PHE A 226 9.43 1.29 -14.26
C PHE A 226 9.89 1.43 -15.71
N ALA A 227 10.80 2.37 -16.01
CA ALA A 227 11.37 2.49 -17.35
C ALA A 227 12.23 1.25 -17.63
N ALA A 228 11.77 0.40 -18.55
CA ALA A 228 12.44 -0.85 -18.88
C ALA A 228 13.89 -0.61 -19.30
N LYS A 229 14.85 -1.13 -18.52
CA LYS A 229 16.19 -1.46 -19.01
C LYS A 229 16.19 -2.97 -19.28
N PRO A 230 16.30 -3.42 -20.54
CA PRO A 230 16.51 -4.83 -20.81
C PRO A 230 17.86 -5.23 -20.20
N ARG A 231 17.88 -6.25 -19.35
CA ARG A 231 19.11 -6.96 -19.01
C ARG A 231 18.91 -8.45 -19.20
N ILE A 232 19.85 -9.02 -19.94
CA ILE A 232 20.06 -10.45 -20.17
C ILE A 232 20.44 -11.08 -18.83
N MET A 233 19.70 -12.10 -18.40
CA MET A 233 20.01 -12.86 -17.18
C MET A 233 21.00 -13.98 -17.52
N GLU A 234 22.15 -13.98 -16.86
CA GLU A 234 22.94 -15.20 -16.60
C GLU A 234 22.54 -15.68 -15.20
N GLY A 235 22.07 -16.92 -15.12
CA GLY A 235 21.41 -17.45 -13.92
C GLY A 235 22.37 -17.99 -12.88
N GLU A 236 22.09 -17.69 -11.60
CA GLU A 236 22.52 -18.51 -10.47
C GLU A 236 21.30 -18.96 -9.66
N LYS A 237 21.20 -20.27 -9.42
CA LYS A 237 20.17 -20.89 -8.59
C LYS A 237 20.57 -20.80 -7.12
N VAL A 238 19.76 -20.15 -6.30
CA VAL A 238 19.82 -20.26 -4.83
C VAL A 238 18.49 -20.81 -4.33
N GLY A 239 18.49 -22.05 -3.86
CA GLY A 239 17.33 -22.68 -3.23
C GLY A 239 17.16 -22.21 -1.78
N ARG A 240 15.92 -22.03 -1.33
CA ARG A 240 15.57 -21.75 0.06
C ARG A 240 14.63 -22.82 0.62
N ARG A 241 14.84 -23.16 1.90
CA ARG A 241 14.00 -24.01 2.74
C ARG A 241 13.07 -23.11 3.56
N GLY A 242 11.78 -23.42 3.59
CA GLY A 242 10.83 -22.85 4.56
C GLY A 242 10.66 -23.77 5.77
N ILE A 243 10.31 -23.21 6.93
CA ILE A 243 9.73 -23.96 8.06
C ILE A 243 8.56 -23.14 8.66
N PRO A 244 7.49 -23.80 9.12
CA PRO A 244 6.22 -23.19 9.50
C PRO A 244 6.14 -22.87 11.00
N SER A 245 5.62 -21.69 11.35
CA SER A 245 4.95 -21.48 12.65
C SER A 245 4.12 -20.19 12.64
N LEU A 246 2.88 -20.26 12.14
CA LEU A 246 1.87 -19.22 12.40
C LEU A 246 0.59 -19.76 13.05
N LEU A 247 0.53 -21.06 13.34
CA LEU A 247 -0.60 -21.69 14.02
C LEU A 247 -0.12 -22.83 14.92
N MET A 248 0.57 -22.53 16.03
CA MET A 248 0.50 -23.35 17.25
C MET A 248 0.83 -22.50 18.47
N SER A 249 -0.20 -21.94 19.11
CA SER A 249 -0.20 -21.67 20.54
C SER A 249 -1.57 -21.97 21.13
N SER A 250 -1.97 -23.24 21.12
CA SER A 250 -2.94 -23.76 22.09
C SER A 250 -2.87 -25.28 22.20
N SER A 251 -1.89 -25.78 22.95
CA SER A 251 -2.12 -26.67 24.11
C SER A 251 -0.82 -27.30 24.62
N SER A 252 -0.53 -26.98 25.90
CA SER A 252 0.31 -27.70 26.88
C SER A 252 1.75 -28.08 26.52
N SER A 253 2.72 -27.38 27.11
CA SER A 253 3.33 -27.82 28.38
C SER A 253 4.34 -26.80 28.91
N SER A 254 4.39 -26.71 30.24
CA SER A 254 5.16 -25.80 31.07
C SER A 254 6.65 -25.65 30.72
N LYS A 255 7.13 -24.41 30.64
CA LYS A 255 8.29 -23.91 31.40
C LYS A 255 8.41 -22.38 31.29
N SER A 256 8.69 -21.79 32.44
CA SER A 256 8.96 -20.37 32.72
C SER A 256 9.93 -19.69 31.75
N GLY A 257 9.52 -18.53 31.23
CA GLY A 257 10.36 -17.56 30.53
C GLY A 257 9.52 -16.42 29.97
N ASP A 258 9.71 -15.22 30.49
CA ASP A 258 9.04 -13.96 30.11
C ASP A 258 9.52 -13.46 28.74
N GLY A 259 9.24 -14.23 27.68
CA GLY A 259 9.59 -13.89 26.30
C GLY A 259 8.35 -13.56 25.49
N GLN A 260 8.16 -12.28 25.14
CA GLN A 260 7.23 -11.91 24.06
C GLN A 260 7.87 -12.30 22.72
N ASP A 261 7.13 -13.03 21.89
CA ASP A 261 7.58 -13.46 20.55
C ASP A 261 7.58 -12.28 19.57
N GLU A 262 8.54 -12.27 18.63
CA GLU A 262 8.65 -11.26 17.57
C GLU A 262 7.49 -11.38 16.56
N HIS A 263 6.93 -10.26 16.11
CA HIS A 263 5.85 -10.23 15.13
C HIS A 263 6.37 -9.90 13.73
N ILE A 264 7.20 -10.79 13.16
CA ILE A 264 7.87 -10.59 11.86
C ILE A 264 7.40 -11.65 10.87
N ALA A 265 6.80 -11.21 9.76
CA ALA A 265 6.50 -12.10 8.64
C ALA A 265 7.81 -12.53 7.97
N SER A 266 7.98 -13.84 7.72
CA SER A 266 9.17 -14.37 7.05
C SER A 266 9.22 -14.02 5.57
N ASP A 267 8.06 -13.75 4.97
CA ASP A 267 7.91 -13.30 3.59
C ASP A 267 6.56 -12.63 3.33
N VAL A 268 6.40 -12.08 2.12
CA VAL A 268 5.21 -11.34 1.69
C VAL A 268 3.95 -12.20 1.60
N THR A 269 4.05 -13.51 1.40
CA THR A 269 2.87 -14.39 1.27
C THR A 269 2.14 -14.56 2.60
N GLN A 270 2.84 -14.45 3.73
CA GLN A 270 2.23 -14.48 5.06
C GLN A 270 1.35 -13.26 5.36
N LEU A 271 1.50 -12.18 4.58
CA LEU A 271 0.63 -11.01 4.65
C LEU A 271 -0.69 -11.23 3.90
N ILE A 272 -0.76 -12.25 3.01
CA ILE A 272 -1.95 -12.54 2.25
C ILE A 272 -3.04 -13.04 3.18
N GLY A 273 -4.12 -12.27 3.22
CA GLY A 273 -5.33 -12.64 3.89
C GLY A 273 -5.68 -11.87 5.15
N TRP A 274 -4.73 -11.07 5.65
CA TRP A 274 -4.88 -10.21 6.82
C TRP A 274 -5.51 -8.84 6.48
N THR A 275 -6.54 -8.85 5.64
CA THR A 275 -7.25 -7.63 5.22
C THR A 275 -8.31 -7.22 6.25
N PRO A 276 -8.50 -5.91 6.50
CA PRO A 276 -9.44 -5.46 7.52
C PRO A 276 -10.90 -5.61 7.09
N LEU A 277 -11.78 -5.68 8.09
CA LEU A 277 -13.22 -5.46 7.94
C LEU A 277 -13.55 -4.06 8.44
N ILE A 278 -14.23 -3.26 7.61
CA ILE A 278 -14.61 -1.89 7.96
C ILE A 278 -16.12 -1.75 7.83
N GLU A 279 -16.79 -1.35 8.90
CA GLU A 279 -18.21 -1.03 8.90
C GLU A 279 -18.46 0.33 8.22
N LEU A 280 -19.29 0.34 7.17
CA LEU A 280 -19.63 1.53 6.40
C LEU A 280 -20.77 2.25 7.08
N LYS A 281 -20.46 3.25 7.90
CA LYS A 281 -21.47 3.94 8.74
C LYS A 281 -22.02 5.20 8.09
N ARG A 282 -21.24 5.88 7.24
CA ARG A 282 -21.60 7.21 6.74
C ARG A 282 -22.51 7.10 5.53
N ILE A 283 -22.16 6.23 4.59
CA ILE A 283 -22.95 6.02 3.38
C ILE A 283 -24.31 5.36 3.76
N THR A 284 -24.30 4.34 4.62
CA THR A 284 -25.54 3.67 5.06
C THR A 284 -26.50 4.60 5.79
N CYS A 285 -25.99 5.44 6.69
CA CYS A 285 -26.81 6.42 7.41
C CYS A 285 -27.47 7.44 6.46
N LYS A 286 -26.74 7.94 5.46
CA LYS A 286 -27.29 8.91 4.49
C LYS A 286 -28.37 8.32 3.60
N ASP A 287 -28.26 7.04 3.28
CA ASP A 287 -29.22 6.35 2.41
C ASP A 287 -30.38 5.73 3.20
N GLY A 288 -30.48 5.99 4.51
CA GLY A 288 -31.53 5.46 5.37
C GLY A 288 -31.50 3.93 5.48
N ILE A 289 -30.31 3.32 5.27
CA ILE A 289 -30.11 1.88 5.32
C ILE A 289 -30.01 1.44 6.78
N ASP A 290 -31.07 0.79 7.25
CA ASP A 290 -31.14 0.20 8.59
C ASP A 290 -30.64 -1.25 8.58
N ALA A 291 -29.43 -1.44 8.04
CA ALA A 291 -28.69 -2.71 8.01
C ALA A 291 -27.19 -2.41 8.21
N ARG A 292 -26.47 -3.32 8.88
CA ARG A 292 -25.02 -3.16 9.11
C ARG A 292 -24.27 -3.61 7.86
N VAL A 293 -23.72 -2.67 7.09
CA VAL A 293 -22.90 -2.98 5.90
C VAL A 293 -21.42 -2.97 6.27
N ILE A 294 -20.73 -4.10 6.08
CA ILE A 294 -19.30 -4.27 6.41
C ILE A 294 -18.53 -4.58 5.12
N GLY A 295 -17.53 -3.75 4.80
CA GLY A 295 -16.61 -3.96 3.70
C GLY A 295 -15.41 -4.80 4.10
N LYS A 296 -15.15 -5.89 3.40
CA LYS A 296 -13.88 -6.64 3.46
C LYS A 296 -12.90 -6.00 2.47
N ILE A 297 -11.85 -5.36 2.99
CA ILE A 297 -10.99 -4.45 2.20
C ILE A 297 -9.84 -5.22 1.56
N GLU A 298 -10.11 -5.93 0.48
CA GLU A 298 -9.11 -6.74 -0.23
C GLU A 298 -8.08 -5.89 -1.02
N ALA A 299 -8.25 -4.57 -1.04
CA ALA A 299 -7.24 -3.63 -1.51
C ALA A 299 -5.98 -3.56 -0.62
N TYR A 300 -5.98 -4.19 0.56
CA TYR A 300 -4.85 -4.24 1.49
C TYR A 300 -4.03 -5.54 1.39
N GLN A 301 -4.31 -6.36 0.39
CA GLN A 301 -3.39 -7.45 0.02
C GLN A 301 -2.05 -6.88 -0.49
N PRO A 302 -0.95 -7.66 -0.52
CA PRO A 302 0.36 -7.16 -0.93
C PRO A 302 0.41 -6.47 -2.30
N LEU A 303 -0.34 -6.99 -3.28
CA LEU A 303 -0.57 -6.34 -4.58
C LEU A 303 -1.99 -5.79 -4.70
N CYS A 304 -2.54 -5.32 -3.59
CA CYS A 304 -3.77 -4.53 -3.51
C CYS A 304 -4.99 -5.14 -4.21
N SER A 305 -5.10 -6.47 -4.27
CA SER A 305 -6.29 -7.14 -4.80
C SER A 305 -6.56 -8.51 -4.18
N VAL A 306 -7.86 -8.86 -4.11
CA VAL A 306 -8.34 -10.19 -3.69
C VAL A 306 -7.70 -11.36 -4.46
N LYS A 307 -7.19 -11.09 -5.67
CA LYS A 307 -6.59 -12.12 -6.53
C LYS A 307 -5.28 -12.68 -5.97
N ASP A 308 -4.64 -11.99 -5.03
CA ASP A 308 -3.46 -12.51 -4.31
C ASP A 308 -3.83 -13.79 -3.54
N ARG A 309 -5.03 -13.83 -2.92
CA ARG A 309 -5.53 -15.04 -2.25
C ARG A 309 -5.77 -16.19 -3.21
N CYS A 310 -6.39 -15.88 -4.36
CA CYS A 310 -6.73 -16.90 -5.35
C CYS A 310 -5.46 -17.50 -5.94
N ALA A 311 -4.48 -16.66 -6.26
CA ALA A 311 -3.18 -17.09 -6.75
C ALA A 311 -2.45 -17.99 -5.74
N LEU A 312 -2.41 -17.60 -4.47
CA LEU A 312 -1.81 -18.42 -3.41
C LEU A 312 -2.52 -19.77 -3.31
N GLY A 313 -3.85 -19.77 -3.19
CA GLY A 313 -4.63 -21.00 -3.05
C GLY A 313 -4.52 -21.94 -4.25
N MET A 314 -4.49 -21.43 -5.48
CA MET A 314 -4.31 -22.25 -6.69
C MET A 314 -2.93 -22.92 -6.72
N ILE A 315 -1.87 -22.17 -6.39
CA ILE A 315 -0.50 -22.71 -6.42
C ILE A 315 -0.31 -23.71 -5.27
N GLU A 316 -0.82 -23.43 -4.07
CA GLU A 316 -0.72 -24.35 -2.94
C GLU A 316 -1.50 -25.65 -3.15
N ASP A 317 -2.73 -25.60 -3.64
CA ASP A 317 -3.51 -26.82 -3.97
C ASP A 317 -2.82 -27.64 -5.06
N ALA A 318 -2.28 -26.98 -6.09
CA ALA A 318 -1.56 -27.66 -7.16
C ALA A 318 -0.23 -28.29 -6.68
N GLU A 319 0.49 -27.63 -5.76
CA GLU A 319 1.68 -28.18 -5.10
C GLU A 319 1.32 -29.38 -4.20
N GLU A 320 0.27 -29.27 -3.38
CA GLU A 320 -0.18 -30.33 -2.48
C GLU A 320 -0.61 -31.59 -3.24
N ARG A 321 -1.24 -31.40 -4.41
CA ARG A 321 -1.60 -32.48 -5.33
C ARG A 321 -0.44 -33.01 -6.16
N GLY A 322 0.75 -32.42 -6.06
CA GLY A 322 1.92 -32.80 -6.84
C GLY A 322 1.81 -32.51 -8.34
N LEU A 323 0.93 -31.58 -8.74
CA LEU A 323 0.71 -31.23 -10.16
C LEU A 323 1.78 -30.26 -10.67
N ILE A 324 2.34 -29.43 -9.79
CA ILE A 324 3.37 -28.46 -10.11
C ILE A 324 4.54 -28.56 -9.13
N SER A 325 5.72 -28.13 -9.56
CA SER A 325 6.90 -28.07 -8.69
C SER A 325 7.80 -26.90 -9.07
N PRO A 326 8.34 -26.15 -8.07
CA PRO A 326 9.26 -25.04 -8.34
C PRO A 326 10.48 -25.45 -9.15
N GLY A 327 10.96 -24.56 -10.02
CA GLY A 327 12.13 -24.78 -10.87
C GLY A 327 11.96 -25.86 -11.97
N VAL A 328 10.81 -26.55 -12.02
CA VAL A 328 10.47 -27.54 -13.06
C VAL A 328 9.30 -27.03 -13.89
N THR A 329 8.21 -26.65 -13.22
CA THR A 329 6.99 -26.19 -13.88
C THR A 329 7.09 -24.72 -14.24
N THR A 330 6.69 -24.37 -15.47
CA THR A 330 6.43 -22.97 -15.86
C THR A 330 4.94 -22.70 -15.73
N LEU A 331 4.59 -21.65 -15.00
CA LEU A 331 3.21 -21.20 -14.84
C LEU A 331 2.85 -20.28 -16.01
N VAL A 332 1.75 -20.57 -16.71
CA VAL A 332 1.29 -19.78 -17.85
C VAL A 332 -0.15 -19.35 -17.59
N GLU A 333 -0.41 -18.06 -17.64
CA GLU A 333 -1.77 -17.52 -17.41
C GLU A 333 -2.15 -16.55 -18.53
N PRO A 334 -3.28 -16.78 -19.23
CA PRO A 334 -3.92 -15.76 -20.04
C PRO A 334 -4.60 -14.73 -19.12
N THR A 335 -4.03 -13.52 -18.98
CA THR A 335 -4.51 -12.55 -17.99
C THR A 335 -4.51 -11.11 -18.47
N GLY A 336 -5.65 -10.42 -18.34
CA GLY A 336 -5.77 -8.97 -18.51
C GLY A 336 -5.79 -8.17 -17.20
N GLY A 337 -5.55 -8.80 -16.05
CA GLY A 337 -6.03 -8.32 -14.76
C GLY A 337 -5.23 -8.76 -13.54
N ASN A 338 -5.85 -8.60 -12.36
CA ASN A 338 -5.18 -8.80 -11.07
C ASN A 338 -4.76 -10.26 -10.80
N THR A 339 -5.36 -11.25 -11.48
CA THR A 339 -4.96 -12.66 -11.34
C THR A 339 -3.52 -12.88 -11.78
N GLY A 340 -3.09 -12.30 -12.91
CA GLY A 340 -1.71 -12.39 -13.36
C GLY A 340 -0.73 -11.75 -12.39
N LEU A 341 -1.12 -10.64 -11.76
CA LEU A 341 -0.32 -9.97 -10.74
C LEU A 341 -0.20 -10.80 -9.46
N GLY A 342 -1.30 -11.38 -8.99
CA GLY A 342 -1.26 -12.32 -7.85
C GLY A 342 -0.40 -13.55 -8.16
N LEU A 343 -0.54 -14.15 -9.35
CA LEU A 343 0.23 -15.32 -9.76
C LEU A 343 1.72 -15.01 -9.88
N VAL A 344 2.11 -13.87 -10.48
CA VAL A 344 3.53 -13.52 -10.58
C VAL A 344 4.16 -13.31 -9.19
N LEU A 345 3.43 -12.71 -8.24
CA LEU A 345 3.89 -12.54 -6.85
C LEU A 345 4.27 -13.90 -6.24
N ILE A 346 3.35 -14.85 -6.28
CA ILE A 346 3.56 -16.18 -5.68
C ILE A 346 4.60 -16.97 -6.48
N ALA A 347 4.60 -16.85 -7.81
CA ALA A 347 5.54 -17.52 -8.68
C ALA A 347 6.98 -17.12 -8.37
N ILE A 348 7.26 -15.82 -8.28
CA ILE A 348 8.56 -15.29 -7.91
C ILE A 348 9.02 -15.87 -6.57
N HIS A 349 8.15 -15.79 -5.56
CA HIS A 349 8.51 -16.18 -4.20
C HIS A 349 8.79 -17.67 -4.07
N LYS A 350 7.97 -18.50 -4.72
CA LYS A 350 8.12 -19.95 -4.70
C LYS A 350 9.13 -20.47 -5.73
N GLY A 351 9.68 -19.63 -6.61
CA GLY A 351 10.71 -20.01 -7.59
C GLY A 351 10.16 -20.64 -8.87
N TYR A 352 8.96 -20.26 -9.30
CA TYR A 352 8.38 -20.61 -10.60
C TYR A 352 8.76 -19.59 -11.67
N ARG A 353 8.96 -20.07 -12.89
CA ARG A 353 8.93 -19.22 -14.08
C ARG A 353 7.47 -18.88 -14.39
N PHE A 354 7.16 -17.61 -14.63
CA PHE A 354 5.79 -17.16 -14.92
C PHE A 354 5.70 -16.45 -16.28
N VAL A 355 4.75 -16.89 -17.09
CA VAL A 355 4.46 -16.34 -18.42
C VAL A 355 3.04 -15.77 -18.41
N ALA A 356 2.93 -14.47 -18.65
CA ALA A 356 1.66 -13.78 -18.80
C ALA A 356 1.32 -13.60 -20.28
N VAL A 357 0.12 -14.02 -20.69
CA VAL A 357 -0.37 -13.82 -22.06
C VAL A 357 -1.56 -12.86 -22.02
N MET A 358 -1.49 -11.72 -22.71
CA MET A 358 -2.58 -10.74 -22.67
C MET A 358 -2.75 -9.97 -23.97
N PRO A 359 -3.94 -9.46 -24.31
CA PRO A 359 -4.10 -8.62 -25.50
C PRO A 359 -3.43 -7.26 -25.28
N GLY A 360 -2.70 -6.75 -26.29
CA GLY A 360 -1.89 -5.52 -26.18
C GLY A 360 -2.68 -4.26 -25.83
N GLN A 361 -4.00 -4.27 -26.04
CA GLN A 361 -4.92 -3.17 -25.74
C GLN A 361 -5.34 -3.06 -24.26
N TYR A 362 -4.99 -4.02 -23.40
CA TYR A 362 -5.26 -3.94 -21.96
C TYR A 362 -4.28 -2.97 -21.28
N SER A 363 -4.65 -2.47 -20.09
CA SER A 363 -3.95 -1.39 -19.38
C SER A 363 -2.42 -1.54 -19.39
N LEU A 364 -1.74 -0.48 -19.88
CA LEU A 364 -0.28 -0.36 -19.90
C LEU A 364 0.32 -0.52 -18.50
N ASP A 365 -0.36 -0.01 -17.48
CA ASP A 365 0.07 -0.11 -16.08
C ASP A 365 0.24 -1.58 -15.65
N LYS A 366 -0.66 -2.47 -16.10
CA LYS A 366 -0.59 -3.91 -15.79
C LYS A 366 0.53 -4.61 -16.56
N GLN A 367 0.74 -4.23 -17.82
CA GLN A 367 1.86 -4.72 -18.63
C GLN A 367 3.20 -4.36 -17.99
N MET A 368 3.33 -3.11 -17.53
CA MET A 368 4.51 -2.61 -16.83
C MET A 368 4.73 -3.35 -15.51
N LEU A 369 3.69 -3.52 -14.68
CA LEU A 369 3.79 -4.22 -13.41
C LEU A 369 4.22 -5.69 -13.58
N LEU A 370 3.59 -6.43 -14.50
CA LEU A 370 3.95 -7.82 -14.78
C LEU A 370 5.43 -7.95 -15.20
N THR A 371 5.86 -7.12 -16.15
CA THR A 371 7.25 -7.12 -16.64
C THR A 371 8.23 -6.69 -15.55
N TYR A 372 7.85 -5.68 -14.74
CA TYR A 372 8.66 -5.18 -13.64
C TYR A 372 8.90 -6.25 -12.58
N MET A 373 7.86 -7.01 -12.23
CA MET A 373 7.94 -8.13 -11.29
C MET A 373 8.72 -9.32 -11.88
N GLY A 374 8.92 -9.39 -13.19
CA GLY A 374 9.74 -10.43 -13.84
C GLY A 374 8.93 -11.50 -14.56
N ALA A 375 7.65 -11.26 -14.83
CA ALA A 375 6.88 -12.09 -15.75
C ALA A 375 7.42 -11.96 -17.18
N GLU A 376 7.42 -13.06 -17.92
CA GLU A 376 7.54 -13.02 -19.38
C GLU A 376 6.20 -12.65 -19.99
N LEU A 377 6.12 -11.46 -20.60
CA LEU A 377 4.88 -10.92 -21.14
C LEU A 377 4.77 -11.16 -22.64
N PHE A 378 3.75 -11.92 -23.06
CA PHE A 378 3.39 -12.12 -24.45
C PHE A 378 2.12 -11.33 -24.79
N LEU A 379 2.25 -10.36 -25.68
CA LEU A 379 1.13 -9.57 -26.17
C LEU A 379 0.48 -10.24 -27.39
N THR A 380 -0.84 -10.36 -27.36
CA THR A 380 -1.65 -10.92 -28.45
C THR A 380 -2.52 -9.84 -29.11
N GLY A 381 -2.93 -10.08 -30.37
CA GLY A 381 -3.96 -9.28 -31.02
C GLY A 381 -5.35 -9.54 -30.41
N PRO A 382 -6.29 -8.58 -30.48
CA PRO A 382 -7.65 -8.72 -29.93
C PRO A 382 -8.38 -9.97 -30.41
N GLU A 383 -8.16 -10.34 -31.67
CA GLU A 383 -8.79 -11.48 -32.35
C GLU A 383 -8.42 -12.84 -31.74
N ILE A 384 -7.18 -13.03 -31.28
CA ILE A 384 -6.70 -14.32 -30.77
C ILE A 384 -7.33 -14.65 -29.41
N TRP A 385 -7.61 -13.63 -28.58
CA TRP A 385 -8.15 -13.79 -27.22
C TRP A 385 -9.51 -14.50 -27.17
N ARG A 386 -10.34 -14.37 -28.21
CA ARG A 386 -11.66 -15.03 -28.27
C ARG A 386 -11.54 -16.55 -28.41
N ASP A 387 -10.47 -17.04 -29.03
CA ASP A 387 -10.29 -18.46 -29.32
C ASP A 387 -9.46 -19.19 -28.24
N THR A 388 -8.58 -18.49 -27.50
CA THR A 388 -7.77 -19.10 -26.42
C THR A 388 -8.51 -19.23 -25.09
N ALA A 389 -9.52 -18.41 -24.82
CA ALA A 389 -10.31 -18.48 -23.59
C ALA A 389 -11.17 -19.76 -23.46
N GLY A 390 -11.22 -20.61 -24.50
CA GLY A 390 -12.01 -21.84 -24.55
C GLY A 390 -11.23 -23.16 -24.38
N LYS A 391 -9.96 -23.14 -23.94
CA LYS A 391 -9.13 -24.36 -23.79
C LYS A 391 -8.21 -24.33 -22.56
N VAL A 392 -8.79 -24.24 -21.36
CA VAL A 392 -8.07 -24.37 -20.07
C VAL A 392 -8.90 -25.24 -19.13
N ASP A 393 -8.31 -26.32 -18.61
CA ASP A 393 -9.03 -27.42 -17.96
C ASP A 393 -9.45 -27.19 -16.49
N ILE A 394 -9.02 -26.11 -15.80
CA ILE A 394 -9.48 -25.76 -14.44
C ILE A 394 -9.34 -24.23 -14.22
N PHE A 395 -10.37 -23.55 -13.69
CA PHE A 395 -10.32 -22.11 -13.34
C PHE A 395 -11.29 -21.78 -12.20
N VAL A 396 -10.92 -21.38 -10.95
CA VAL A 396 -11.86 -20.98 -9.84
C VAL A 396 -11.76 -19.51 -9.39
N ALA A 397 -12.88 -18.73 -9.36
CA ALA A 397 -13.30 -17.73 -8.32
C ALA A 397 -14.46 -16.78 -8.77
N SER A 398 -15.17 -16.16 -7.81
CA SER A 398 -16.47 -15.47 -7.90
C SER A 398 -16.65 -14.43 -9.03
N SER A 399 -17.85 -14.47 -9.64
CA SER A 399 -18.39 -13.75 -10.83
C SER A 399 -17.49 -12.73 -11.53
N GLY A 400 -16.32 -13.19 -11.99
CA GLY A 400 -15.37 -12.43 -12.79
C GLY A 400 -14.11 -13.23 -13.07
N THR A 401 -14.11 -13.99 -14.17
CA THR A 401 -13.05 -14.94 -14.56
C THR A 401 -12.28 -14.52 -15.82
N GLY A 402 -12.52 -13.30 -16.28
CA GLY A 402 -11.92 -12.70 -17.47
C GLY A 402 -12.62 -11.38 -17.73
N GLY A 403 -11.88 -10.34 -18.13
CA GLY A 403 -12.51 -9.16 -18.69
C GLY A 403 -13.21 -9.59 -19.97
N GLY A 404 -14.55 -9.51 -20.03
CA GLY A 404 -15.26 -9.66 -21.29
C GLY A 404 -14.68 -8.72 -22.36
N PRO A 405 -14.90 -8.99 -23.66
CA PRO A 405 -14.33 -8.18 -24.73
C PRO A 405 -14.62 -6.69 -24.50
N PRO A 406 -13.62 -5.80 -24.71
CA PRO A 406 -13.81 -4.36 -24.52
C PRO A 406 -15.01 -3.88 -25.35
N GLY A 407 -15.98 -3.25 -24.70
CA GLY A 407 -17.08 -2.56 -25.39
C GLY A 407 -18.49 -2.64 -24.79
N LYS A 408 -18.81 -3.59 -23.88
CA LYS A 408 -20.19 -3.69 -23.33
C LYS A 408 -20.41 -3.00 -21.97
N HIS A 409 -19.39 -2.92 -21.11
CA HIS A 409 -19.41 -2.16 -19.85
C HIS A 409 -17.99 -1.76 -19.41
N LYS A 410 -17.88 -0.81 -18.47
CA LYS A 410 -16.58 -0.28 -18.00
C LYS A 410 -16.11 -0.85 -16.66
N ILE A 411 -16.87 -1.75 -16.04
CA ILE A 411 -16.51 -2.42 -14.79
C ILE A 411 -15.48 -3.52 -15.09
N GLU A 412 -14.22 -3.31 -14.74
CA GLU A 412 -13.17 -4.31 -14.95
C GLU A 412 -13.26 -5.47 -13.93
N GLY A 413 -13.03 -6.70 -14.40
CA GLY A 413 -12.87 -7.89 -13.55
C GLY A 413 -14.17 -8.55 -13.08
N VAL A 414 -15.32 -8.17 -13.65
CA VAL A 414 -16.65 -8.75 -13.38
C VAL A 414 -17.36 -9.02 -14.71
N GLY A 415 -18.17 -10.10 -14.79
CA GLY A 415 -19.06 -10.35 -15.93
C GLY A 415 -18.33 -10.79 -17.21
N PRO A 416 -17.81 -12.03 -17.28
CA PRO A 416 -16.98 -12.49 -18.41
C PRO A 416 -17.77 -12.73 -19.72
N GLY A 417 -19.11 -12.63 -19.69
CA GLY A 417 -19.96 -12.87 -20.86
C GLY A 417 -20.31 -14.35 -21.11
N PHE A 418 -19.87 -15.24 -20.22
CA PHE A 418 -20.22 -16.66 -20.15
C PHE A 418 -20.31 -17.10 -18.68
N LEU A 419 -20.85 -18.29 -18.39
CA LEU A 419 -20.86 -18.86 -17.04
C LEU A 419 -19.58 -19.70 -16.84
N PRO A 420 -18.68 -19.37 -15.91
CA PRO A 420 -17.48 -20.17 -15.64
C PRO A 420 -17.85 -21.51 -14.99
N GLU A 421 -17.16 -22.59 -15.31
CA GLU A 421 -17.46 -23.94 -14.78
C GLU A 421 -17.39 -24.04 -13.24
N VAL A 422 -16.54 -23.20 -12.65
CA VAL A 422 -16.34 -23.10 -11.20
C VAL A 422 -17.33 -22.22 -10.48
N PHE A 423 -18.18 -21.54 -11.25
CA PHE A 423 -19.18 -20.68 -10.70
C PHE A 423 -20.36 -21.55 -10.32
N ASP A 424 -20.28 -22.09 -9.10
CA ASP A 424 -21.35 -22.89 -8.54
C ASP A 424 -22.56 -22.00 -8.26
N ILE A 425 -23.55 -22.07 -9.15
CA ILE A 425 -24.79 -21.31 -9.01
C ILE A 425 -25.68 -21.86 -7.90
N SER A 426 -25.45 -23.09 -7.42
CA SER A 426 -26.30 -23.72 -6.40
C SER A 426 -26.13 -23.09 -5.02
N VAL A 427 -24.99 -22.43 -4.78
CA VAL A 427 -24.72 -21.70 -3.53
C VAL A 427 -25.17 -20.23 -3.60
N ILE A 428 -25.84 -19.80 -4.67
CA ILE A 428 -26.28 -18.42 -4.90
C ILE A 428 -27.78 -18.31 -4.66
N ASP A 429 -28.17 -17.60 -3.60
CA ASP A 429 -29.58 -17.34 -3.30
C ASP A 429 -30.21 -16.33 -4.26
N GLU A 430 -29.42 -15.36 -4.75
CA GLU A 430 -29.92 -14.28 -5.60
C GLU A 430 -28.80 -13.62 -6.44
N VAL A 431 -29.16 -13.12 -7.63
CA VAL A 431 -28.30 -12.29 -8.48
C VAL A 431 -28.85 -10.86 -8.57
N VAL A 432 -28.01 -9.87 -8.24
CA VAL A 432 -28.36 -8.44 -8.33
C VAL A 432 -27.59 -7.77 -9.46
N THR A 433 -28.30 -7.09 -10.36
CA THR A 433 -27.70 -6.38 -11.50
C THR A 433 -27.33 -4.94 -11.14
N VAL A 434 -26.19 -4.49 -11.66
CA VAL A 434 -25.64 -3.15 -11.42
C VAL A 434 -25.13 -2.55 -12.73
N THR A 435 -25.44 -1.29 -12.96
CA THR A 435 -24.98 -0.52 -14.12
C THR A 435 -23.59 0.06 -13.89
N THR A 436 -22.88 0.40 -14.98
CA THR A 436 -21.57 1.07 -14.89
C THR A 436 -21.67 2.41 -14.14
N GLU A 437 -22.74 3.18 -14.36
CA GLU A 437 -22.92 4.48 -13.70
C GLU A 437 -23.12 4.31 -12.19
N GLU A 438 -23.98 3.36 -11.77
CA GLU A 438 -24.15 3.03 -10.34
C GLU A 438 -22.83 2.62 -9.70
N ALA A 439 -22.03 1.80 -10.39
CA ALA A 439 -20.73 1.36 -9.90
C ALA A 439 -19.74 2.54 -9.75
N MET A 440 -19.64 3.43 -10.74
CA MET A 440 -18.75 4.59 -10.71
C MET A 440 -19.15 5.60 -9.63
N VAL A 441 -20.45 5.89 -9.48
CA VAL A 441 -20.97 6.76 -8.43
C VAL A 441 -20.60 6.21 -7.06
N ASN A 442 -20.86 4.92 -6.82
CA ASN A 442 -20.58 4.30 -5.52
C ASN A 442 -19.09 4.16 -5.22
N ALA A 443 -18.24 3.93 -6.23
CA ALA A 443 -16.78 3.97 -6.06
C ALA A 443 -16.29 5.37 -5.61
N ARG A 444 -16.87 6.44 -6.17
CA ARG A 444 -16.57 7.82 -5.73
C ARG A 444 -17.09 8.12 -4.33
N ARG A 445 -18.24 7.54 -3.94
CA ARG A 445 -18.79 7.66 -2.58
C ARG A 445 -17.92 6.95 -1.55
N LEU A 446 -17.42 5.75 -1.85
CA LEU A 446 -16.44 5.05 -1.01
C LEU A 446 -15.23 5.94 -0.70
N ALA A 447 -14.69 6.62 -1.72
CA ALA A 447 -13.56 7.53 -1.53
C ALA A 447 -13.94 8.79 -0.73
N LYS A 448 -15.03 9.48 -1.10
CA LYS A 448 -15.39 10.79 -0.52
C LYS A 448 -16.01 10.71 0.87
N GLU A 449 -16.74 9.63 1.14
CA GLU A 449 -17.57 9.50 2.33
C GLU A 449 -16.91 8.58 3.36
N GLU A 450 -16.32 7.46 2.92
CA GLU A 450 -15.67 6.48 3.81
C GLU A 450 -14.15 6.56 3.79
N GLY A 451 -13.55 7.40 2.92
CA GLY A 451 -12.09 7.52 2.81
C GLY A 451 -11.42 6.32 2.13
N LEU A 452 -12.18 5.46 1.46
CA LEU A 452 -11.69 4.24 0.82
C LEU A 452 -11.50 4.47 -0.68
N LEU A 453 -10.25 4.66 -1.10
CA LEU A 453 -9.91 4.80 -2.52
C LEU A 453 -9.93 3.41 -3.19
N LEU A 454 -11.05 3.06 -3.81
CA LEU A 454 -11.32 1.71 -4.35
C LEU A 454 -11.74 1.75 -5.83
N GLY A 455 -11.64 0.60 -6.50
CA GLY A 455 -11.98 0.44 -7.92
C GLY A 455 -13.49 0.44 -8.24
N ILE A 456 -13.81 0.49 -9.53
CA ILE A 456 -15.20 0.48 -10.03
C ILE A 456 -15.97 -0.79 -9.59
N SER A 457 -15.31 -1.95 -9.55
CA SER A 457 -15.90 -3.21 -9.09
C SER A 457 -16.32 -3.17 -7.60
N SER A 458 -15.54 -2.50 -6.75
CA SER A 458 -15.92 -2.23 -5.35
C SER A 458 -17.17 -1.36 -5.27
N GLY A 459 -17.28 -0.35 -6.15
CA GLY A 459 -18.48 0.45 -6.29
C GLY A 459 -19.69 -0.36 -6.79
N ALA A 460 -19.49 -1.33 -7.68
CA ALA A 460 -20.55 -2.22 -8.13
C ALA A 460 -21.07 -3.11 -6.99
N ASN A 461 -20.15 -3.70 -6.21
CA ASN A 461 -20.50 -4.50 -5.04
C ASN A 461 -21.23 -3.68 -3.98
N LEU A 462 -20.83 -2.43 -3.74
CA LEU A 462 -21.56 -1.53 -2.84
C LEU A 462 -22.98 -1.25 -3.36
N ALA A 463 -23.14 -0.94 -4.64
CA ALA A 463 -24.44 -0.67 -5.25
C ALA A 463 -25.38 -1.89 -5.15
N ALA A 464 -24.87 -3.09 -5.44
CA ALA A 464 -25.63 -4.34 -5.26
C ALA A 464 -26.03 -4.54 -3.78
N SER A 465 -25.08 -4.34 -2.86
CA SER A 465 -25.32 -4.49 -1.42
C SER A 465 -26.41 -3.56 -0.93
N PHE A 466 -26.49 -2.33 -1.45
CA PHE A 466 -27.53 -1.37 -1.08
C PHE A 466 -28.91 -1.76 -1.60
N LYS A 467 -29.00 -2.27 -2.83
CA LYS A 467 -30.27 -2.81 -3.38
C LYS A 467 -30.81 -3.95 -2.53
N VAL A 468 -29.94 -4.75 -1.90
CA VAL A 468 -30.32 -5.82 -0.96
C VAL A 468 -30.65 -5.24 0.42
N ALA A 469 -29.86 -4.29 0.91
CA ALA A 469 -29.98 -3.70 2.23
C ALA A 469 -31.26 -2.88 2.43
N LEU A 470 -31.73 -2.21 1.37
CA LEU A 470 -32.93 -1.36 1.41
C LEU A 470 -34.24 -2.14 1.51
N ARG A 471 -34.21 -3.47 1.40
CA ARG A 471 -35.41 -4.30 1.46
C ARG A 471 -35.89 -4.48 2.89
N LYS A 472 -37.19 -4.45 3.09
CA LYS A 472 -37.81 -4.45 4.43
C LYS A 472 -37.43 -5.68 5.25
N GLU A 473 -37.34 -6.84 4.59
CA GLU A 473 -36.97 -8.13 5.18
C GLU A 473 -35.51 -8.20 5.63
N ASN A 474 -34.66 -7.27 5.21
CA ASN A 474 -33.24 -7.21 5.57
C ASN A 474 -32.92 -6.14 6.63
N LYS A 475 -33.94 -5.46 7.15
CA LYS A 475 -33.82 -4.52 8.26
C LYS A 475 -33.18 -5.20 9.49
N GLY A 476 -32.18 -4.55 10.08
CA GLY A 476 -31.41 -5.03 11.23
C GLY A 476 -30.40 -6.14 10.91
N LYS A 477 -30.31 -6.62 9.67
CA LYS A 477 -29.36 -7.66 9.29
C LYS A 477 -27.96 -7.09 9.04
N MET A 478 -26.98 -7.98 9.10
CA MET A 478 -25.61 -7.70 8.69
C MET A 478 -25.40 -8.13 7.24
N ILE A 479 -24.82 -7.25 6.43
CA ILE A 479 -24.47 -7.49 5.04
C ILE A 479 -22.96 -7.31 4.91
N VAL A 480 -22.27 -8.35 4.49
CA VAL A 480 -20.83 -8.29 4.21
C VAL A 480 -20.64 -8.14 2.71
N THR A 481 -19.86 -7.14 2.31
CA THR A 481 -19.54 -6.86 0.91
C THR A 481 -18.03 -6.90 0.69
N ILE A 482 -17.59 -7.38 -0.48
CA ILE A 482 -16.17 -7.51 -0.80
C ILE A 482 -15.74 -6.32 -1.65
N PHE A 483 -14.62 -5.69 -1.30
CA PHE A 483 -14.01 -4.63 -2.10
C PHE A 483 -12.72 -5.12 -2.77
N PRO A 484 -12.77 -5.52 -4.06
CA PRO A 484 -11.76 -6.40 -4.65
C PRO A 484 -10.38 -5.77 -4.92
N SER A 485 -10.30 -4.45 -5.05
CA SER A 485 -9.05 -3.76 -5.42
C SER A 485 -9.05 -2.25 -5.14
N GLY A 486 -7.84 -1.70 -5.00
CA GLY A 486 -7.58 -0.27 -4.79
C GLY A 486 -7.85 0.61 -6.02
N GLY A 487 -8.22 1.87 -5.79
CA GLY A 487 -8.61 2.85 -6.81
C GLY A 487 -7.43 3.43 -7.59
N GLU A 488 -6.23 3.41 -7.02
CA GLU A 488 -4.97 3.88 -7.62
C GLU A 488 -4.60 3.14 -8.91
N ARG A 489 -5.09 1.92 -9.08
CA ARG A 489 -4.93 1.11 -10.31
C ARG A 489 -5.73 1.62 -11.51
N TYR A 490 -6.62 2.57 -11.26
CA TYR A 490 -7.58 3.06 -12.25
C TYR A 490 -7.45 4.56 -12.49
N MET A 491 -6.34 5.19 -12.09
CA MET A 491 -6.11 6.65 -12.24
C MET A 491 -6.28 7.14 -13.68
N ASN A 492 -5.98 6.29 -14.67
CA ASN A 492 -6.12 6.58 -16.10
C ASN A 492 -7.50 6.22 -16.68
N SER A 493 -8.45 5.78 -15.85
CA SER A 493 -9.79 5.33 -16.27
C SER A 493 -10.86 6.41 -16.12
N ASP A 494 -12.06 6.11 -16.64
CA ASP A 494 -13.24 6.96 -16.50
C ASP A 494 -13.65 7.27 -15.05
N LEU A 495 -13.20 6.47 -14.08
CA LEU A 495 -13.43 6.75 -12.65
C LEU A 495 -12.94 8.15 -12.27
N PHE A 496 -11.82 8.59 -12.85
CA PHE A 496 -11.16 9.88 -12.58
C PHE A 496 -11.27 10.91 -13.72
N ALA A 497 -11.85 10.55 -14.87
CA ALA A 497 -11.94 11.42 -16.05
C ALA A 497 -12.69 12.76 -15.82
N THR A 498 -13.53 12.85 -14.78
CA THR A 498 -14.28 14.08 -14.44
C THR A 498 -13.50 15.06 -13.55
N TRP A 499 -12.30 14.72 -13.10
CA TRP A 499 -11.50 15.64 -12.29
C TRP A 499 -10.87 16.72 -13.17
N ARG A 500 -11.10 17.98 -12.79
CA ARG A 500 -10.60 19.20 -13.45
C ARG A 500 -9.09 19.14 -13.73
N CYS A 501 -8.32 18.45 -12.89
CA CYS A 501 -6.88 18.24 -13.04
C CYS A 501 -6.50 17.42 -14.28
N TYR A 502 -7.32 16.45 -14.72
CA TYR A 502 -7.03 15.66 -15.92
C TYR A 502 -7.23 16.49 -17.21
N ARG A 503 -8.23 17.39 -17.23
CA ARG A 503 -8.39 18.37 -18.32
C ARG A 503 -7.26 19.39 -18.35
N ILE A 504 -6.81 19.88 -17.20
CA ILE A 504 -5.64 20.77 -17.10
C ILE A 504 -4.37 20.04 -17.57
N TYR A 505 -4.15 18.80 -17.16
CA TYR A 505 -3.01 17.98 -17.58
C TYR A 505 -2.99 17.76 -19.10
N LEU A 506 -4.13 17.45 -19.72
CA LEU A 506 -4.23 17.26 -21.17
C LEU A 506 -4.17 18.57 -21.98
N GLN A 507 -4.60 19.70 -21.40
CA GLN A 507 -4.64 21.00 -22.09
C GLN A 507 -3.37 21.84 -21.91
N GLU A 508 -2.61 21.65 -20.82
CA GLU A 508 -1.46 22.52 -20.50
C GLU A 508 -0.09 21.82 -20.62
N ILE A 509 -0.01 20.48 -20.76
CA ILE A 509 1.27 19.73 -20.78
C ILE A 509 1.46 18.85 -22.04
N ARG A 510 0.74 19.09 -23.13
CA ARG A 510 1.22 18.73 -24.48
C ARG A 510 1.82 19.98 -25.14
N PRO A 511 3.15 20.12 -25.22
CA PRO A 511 3.75 21.05 -26.16
C PRO A 511 3.45 20.56 -27.59
N MET A 512 3.13 21.51 -28.46
CA MET A 512 3.04 21.33 -29.91
C MET A 512 4.21 20.51 -30.47
N SER A 513 3.92 19.37 -31.09
CA SER A 513 4.55 18.75 -32.28
C SER A 513 4.05 17.30 -32.37
N ALA A 514 3.54 16.76 -33.49
CA ALA A 514 3.44 17.22 -34.87
C ALA A 514 1.98 17.13 -35.35
#